data_AF-A0A1F8KD62-F1
#
_entry.id   AF-A0A1F8KD62-F1
#
_cell.length_a   1.000
_cell.length_b   1.000
_cell.length_c   1.000
_cell.angle_alpha   90.00
_cell.angle_beta   90.00
_cell.angle_gamma   90.00
#
_symmetry.space_group_name_H-M   'P 1'
#
loop_
_entity.id
_entity.type
_entity.pdbx_description
1 polymer ?
#
loop_
_entity_poly.entity_id
_entity_poly.type
_entity_poly.pdbx_seq_one_letter_code
_entity_poly.pdbx_strand_id
1 'polypeptide(L)'
;MSININQNHLPVYLTEEYERQQELFSVQPAIIQRFLEAQGKQIAGAIIEGDSQIRFNLPDRVVSTLENVDRPALVTIPQYQRNHSAGHFINRFTKIELYKELRNTFNSLDQSPDRAVSVAAGLLRHSTVIHMVYNMLPAGRGVIYRPANKEETIASIPASDQMNIQSALTAASDAIIEENGTGAEVAKALVPFVPYARAFYLPQWVAFGEKGELLVKSLEEADAHIRSMQRFMEVLFKAVALAPYISTDPEYSKKRYGMLGQLVNQGRALAIYQTQDIITQIKKRAKTGSLNRGLSLSLPYFDDQDLRINESNIEVIPAGRIMFVPAFVIRAVRQEAMKVSQDTRFNPSTRKHLMYLLNLLENAFESES
;
A
#
# COMPACT_ATOMS: atom_id res chain seq x y z
N MET A 1 -20.94 -26.71 -17.98
CA MET A 1 -19.66 -26.80 -18.71
C MET A 1 -18.71 -25.84 -18.02
N SER A 2 -17.96 -26.36 -17.06
CA SER A 2 -17.17 -25.56 -16.11
C SER A 2 -15.80 -25.31 -16.72
N ILE A 3 -15.48 -24.05 -17.02
CA ILE A 3 -14.15 -23.67 -17.53
C ILE A 3 -13.20 -23.67 -16.33
N ASN A 4 -12.45 -24.76 -16.20
CA ASN A 4 -11.35 -24.93 -15.27
C ASN A 4 -10.15 -24.17 -15.85
N ILE A 5 -10.01 -22.88 -15.55
CA ILE A 5 -8.83 -22.10 -15.94
C ILE A 5 -7.68 -22.52 -15.02
N ASN A 6 -6.77 -23.33 -15.55
CA ASN A 6 -5.51 -23.75 -14.95
C ASN A 6 -4.77 -22.58 -14.29
N GLN A 7 -4.74 -22.55 -12.96
CA GLN A 7 -4.02 -21.55 -12.17
C GLN A 7 -2.48 -21.58 -12.37
N ASN A 8 -1.94 -22.63 -13.00
CA ASN A 8 -0.51 -22.77 -13.28
C ASN A 8 0.00 -22.02 -14.54
N HIS A 9 -0.88 -21.55 -15.43
CA HIS A 9 -0.46 -20.82 -16.65
C HIS A 9 -0.52 -19.30 -16.51
N LEU A 10 -1.22 -18.78 -15.50
CA LEU A 10 -1.35 -17.34 -15.27
C LEU A 10 0.00 -16.64 -15.06
N PRO A 11 0.95 -17.19 -14.27
CA PRO A 11 2.24 -16.53 -14.04
C PRO A 11 3.07 -16.44 -15.32
N VAL A 12 3.06 -17.48 -16.16
CA VAL A 12 3.84 -17.54 -17.40
C VAL A 12 3.29 -16.53 -18.43
N TYR A 13 1.98 -16.51 -18.63
CA TYR A 13 1.34 -15.57 -19.55
C TYR A 13 1.58 -14.11 -19.16
N LEU A 14 1.54 -13.78 -17.87
CA LEU A 14 1.83 -12.41 -17.40
C LEU A 14 3.30 -12.01 -17.62
N THR A 15 4.24 -12.94 -17.48
CA THR A 15 5.65 -12.69 -17.79
C THR A 15 5.86 -12.45 -19.28
N GLU A 16 5.30 -13.31 -20.14
CA GLU A 16 5.36 -13.15 -21.59
C GLU A 16 4.73 -11.81 -22.04
N GLU A 17 3.60 -11.43 -21.46
CA GLU A 17 2.96 -10.15 -21.75
C GLU A 17 3.82 -8.96 -21.34
N TYR A 18 4.45 -9.01 -20.15
CA TYR A 18 5.36 -7.97 -19.70
C TYR A 18 6.56 -7.81 -20.64
N GLU A 19 7.23 -8.92 -20.96
CA GLU A 19 8.39 -8.94 -21.86
C GLU A 19 8.03 -8.41 -23.25
N ARG A 20 6.88 -8.82 -23.78
CA ARG A 20 6.35 -8.33 -25.07
C ARG A 20 6.14 -6.82 -25.07
N GLN A 21 5.51 -6.27 -24.03
CA GLN A 21 5.27 -4.82 -23.95
C GLN A 21 6.58 -4.05 -23.79
N GLN A 22 7.51 -4.57 -22.99
CA GLN A 22 8.83 -3.99 -22.78
C GLN A 22 9.63 -3.95 -24.09
N GLU A 23 9.65 -5.05 -24.83
CA GLU A 23 10.33 -5.15 -26.14
C GLU A 23 9.70 -4.18 -27.14
N LEU A 24 8.37 -4.19 -27.25
CA LEU A 24 7.63 -3.32 -28.16
C LEU A 24 7.85 -1.84 -27.86
N PHE A 25 7.97 -1.46 -26.58
CA PHE A 25 8.30 -0.11 -26.17
C PHE A 25 9.74 0.25 -26.55
N SER A 26 10.69 -0.64 -26.31
CA SER A 26 12.12 -0.41 -26.59
C SER A 26 12.44 -0.22 -28.08
N VAL A 27 11.66 -0.85 -28.96
CA VAL A 27 11.80 -0.75 -30.42
C VAL A 27 11.23 0.56 -30.98
N GLN A 28 10.41 1.29 -30.21
CA GLN A 28 9.87 2.57 -30.67
C GLN A 28 10.99 3.61 -30.84
N PRO A 29 10.89 4.53 -31.82
CA PRO A 29 11.76 5.68 -31.90
C PRO A 29 11.76 6.51 -30.61
N ALA A 30 12.91 7.09 -30.24
CA ALA A 30 13.08 7.84 -28.99
C ALA A 30 12.05 8.98 -28.80
N ILE A 31 11.63 9.64 -29.89
CA ILE A 31 10.61 10.68 -29.84
C ILE A 31 9.23 10.13 -29.44
N ILE A 32 8.89 8.91 -29.88
CA ILE A 32 7.65 8.23 -29.53
C ILE A 32 7.72 7.72 -28.09
N GLN A 33 8.85 7.16 -27.66
CA GLN A 33 9.05 6.75 -26.26
C GLN A 33 8.82 7.93 -25.31
N ARG A 34 9.47 9.07 -25.55
CA ARG A 34 9.30 10.29 -24.73
C ARG A 34 7.86 10.81 -24.73
N PHE A 35 7.17 10.73 -25.87
CA PHE A 35 5.76 11.11 -25.96
C PHE A 35 4.91 10.20 -25.07
N LEU A 36 5.10 8.88 -25.16
CA LEU A 36 4.38 7.89 -24.37
C LEU A 36 4.68 8.04 -22.87
N GLU A 37 5.92 8.32 -22.49
CA GLU A 37 6.32 8.62 -21.11
C GLU A 37 5.63 9.88 -20.58
N ALA A 38 5.58 10.96 -21.37
CA ALA A 38 4.92 12.20 -20.98
C ALA A 38 3.41 12.02 -20.80
N GLN A 39 2.75 11.31 -21.74
CA GLN A 39 1.34 10.96 -21.62
C GLN A 39 1.09 10.01 -20.44
N GLY A 40 1.94 9.00 -20.26
CA GLY A 40 1.87 8.06 -19.15
C GLY A 40 2.00 8.74 -17.79
N LYS A 41 2.93 9.70 -17.65
CA LYS A 41 3.07 10.55 -16.45
C LYS A 41 1.78 11.33 -16.17
N GLN A 42 1.20 11.96 -17.19
CA GLN A 42 -0.05 12.72 -17.04
C GLN A 42 -1.21 11.83 -16.59
N ILE A 43 -1.33 10.64 -17.19
CA ILE A 43 -2.37 9.66 -16.84
C ILE A 43 -2.19 9.14 -15.41
N ALA A 44 -0.97 8.76 -15.06
CA ALA A 44 -0.65 8.31 -13.71
C ALA A 44 -0.98 9.39 -12.67
N GLY A 45 -0.63 10.65 -12.94
CA GLY A 45 -0.94 11.79 -12.06
C GLY A 45 -2.44 11.89 -11.76
N ALA A 46 -3.26 11.97 -12.80
CA ALA A 46 -4.73 12.09 -12.65
C ALA A 46 -5.35 10.92 -11.88
N ILE A 47 -4.85 9.70 -12.06
CA ILE A 47 -5.32 8.51 -11.34
C ILE A 47 -5.02 8.58 -9.84
N ILE A 48 -3.85 9.11 -9.47
CA ILE A 48 -3.42 9.20 -8.07
C ILE A 48 -4.03 10.41 -7.37
N GLU A 49 -4.18 11.53 -8.07
CA GLU A 49 -4.84 12.74 -7.56
C GLU A 49 -6.36 12.58 -7.42
N GLY A 50 -6.93 11.55 -8.05
CA GLY A 50 -8.36 11.26 -7.94
C GLY A 50 -9.22 12.14 -8.84
N ASP A 51 -8.70 12.54 -9.99
CA ASP A 51 -9.44 13.32 -10.97
C ASP A 51 -10.70 12.58 -11.43
N SER A 52 -11.75 13.33 -11.79
CA SER A 52 -12.99 12.73 -12.29
C SER A 52 -12.91 12.31 -13.77
N GLN A 53 -11.96 12.87 -14.52
CA GLN A 53 -11.78 12.62 -15.95
C GLN A 53 -10.35 12.96 -16.38
N ILE A 54 -9.93 12.41 -17.51
CA ILE A 54 -8.69 12.79 -18.19
C ILE A 54 -8.86 12.74 -19.71
N ARG A 55 -8.14 13.62 -20.41
CA ARG A 55 -7.92 13.55 -21.86
C ARG A 55 -6.48 13.15 -22.14
N PHE A 56 -6.27 12.26 -23.09
CA PHE A 56 -4.97 11.78 -23.49
C PHE A 56 -4.94 11.50 -24.99
N ASN A 57 -3.73 11.44 -25.55
CA ASN A 57 -3.51 11.27 -26.97
C ASN A 57 -2.63 10.04 -27.25
N LEU A 58 -2.96 9.31 -28.31
CA LEU A 58 -2.07 8.32 -28.91
C LEU A 58 -0.99 9.02 -29.76
N PRO A 59 0.21 8.42 -29.91
CA PRO A 59 1.23 8.94 -30.80
C PRO A 59 0.73 9.01 -32.24
N ASP A 60 1.40 9.83 -33.06
CA ASP A 60 1.06 9.96 -34.47
C ASP A 60 1.45 8.75 -35.31
N ARG A 61 2.47 8.01 -34.84
CA ARG A 61 3.00 6.81 -35.43
C ARG A 61 3.44 5.82 -34.37
N VAL A 62 3.47 4.54 -34.72
CA VAL A 62 3.96 3.49 -33.84
C VAL A 62 4.60 2.37 -34.66
N VAL A 63 5.66 1.78 -34.14
CA VAL A 63 6.23 0.56 -34.72
C VAL A 63 5.31 -0.60 -34.35
N SER A 64 4.82 -1.29 -35.38
CA SER A 64 3.91 -2.43 -35.26
C SER A 64 4.22 -3.48 -36.31
N THR A 65 3.95 -4.75 -36.00
CA THR A 65 3.98 -5.84 -37.00
C THR A 65 2.67 -5.83 -37.77
N LEU A 66 2.76 -5.70 -39.10
CA LEU A 66 1.60 -5.72 -39.98
C LEU A 66 1.29 -7.17 -40.38
N GLU A 67 0.01 -7.52 -40.48
CA GLU A 67 -0.44 -8.90 -40.82
C GLU A 67 0.13 -9.43 -42.15
N ASN A 68 0.62 -8.54 -43.02
CA ASN A 68 1.15 -8.88 -44.35
C ASN A 68 2.67 -8.69 -44.48
N VAL A 69 3.35 -8.28 -43.40
CA VAL A 69 4.80 -8.06 -43.38
C VAL A 69 5.35 -8.49 -42.02
N ASP A 70 6.07 -9.60 -41.95
CA ASP A 70 6.76 -10.10 -40.74
C ASP A 70 7.87 -9.18 -40.21
N ARG A 71 7.97 -7.95 -40.73
CA ARG A 71 8.94 -6.95 -40.29
C ARG A 71 8.23 -5.82 -39.57
N PRO A 72 8.73 -5.40 -38.40
CA PRO A 72 8.22 -4.23 -37.70
C PRO A 72 8.35 -3.00 -38.60
N ALA A 73 7.23 -2.31 -38.81
CA ALA A 73 7.17 -1.12 -39.64
C ALA A 73 6.56 0.04 -38.85
N LEU A 74 6.98 1.26 -39.18
CA LEU A 74 6.40 2.46 -38.59
C LEU A 74 5.06 2.76 -39.27
N VAL A 75 3.96 2.56 -38.55
CA VAL A 75 2.59 2.74 -39.04
C VAL A 75 2.04 4.07 -38.53
N THR A 76 1.36 4.82 -39.40
CA THR A 76 0.74 6.10 -39.02
C THR A 76 -0.67 5.86 -38.49
N ILE A 77 -1.00 6.49 -37.36
CA ILE A 77 -2.34 6.45 -36.77
C ILE A 77 -3.13 7.64 -37.28
N PRO A 78 -4.33 7.47 -37.87
CA PRO A 78 -5.17 8.59 -38.31
C PRO A 78 -5.52 9.58 -37.19
N GLN A 79 -5.52 10.89 -37.49
CA GLN A 79 -5.72 11.95 -36.48
C GLN A 79 -7.02 11.81 -35.67
N TYR A 80 -8.10 11.36 -36.31
CA TYR A 80 -9.40 11.17 -35.65
C TYR A 80 -9.42 10.02 -34.63
N GLN A 81 -8.40 9.15 -34.64
CA GLN A 81 -8.26 8.03 -33.69
C GLN A 81 -7.24 8.31 -32.59
N ARG A 82 -6.62 9.50 -32.56
CA ARG A 82 -5.57 9.81 -31.58
C ARG A 82 -6.11 10.36 -30.27
N ASN A 83 -7.19 11.13 -30.30
CA ASN A 83 -7.66 11.86 -29.13
C ASN A 83 -8.69 11.01 -28.37
N HIS A 84 -8.42 10.77 -27.09
CA HIS A 84 -9.30 9.97 -26.22
C HIS A 84 -9.56 10.67 -24.90
N SER A 85 -10.63 10.26 -24.24
CA SER A 85 -10.94 10.68 -22.88
C SER A 85 -11.48 9.52 -22.08
N ALA A 86 -11.16 9.50 -20.79
CA ALA A 86 -11.74 8.55 -19.84
C ALA A 86 -12.34 9.31 -18.67
N GLY A 87 -13.47 8.78 -18.17
CA GLY A 87 -14.24 9.41 -17.10
C GLY A 87 -15.04 10.63 -17.53
N HIS A 88 -15.87 11.11 -16.61
CA HIS A 88 -16.77 12.23 -16.80
C HIS A 88 -16.85 13.05 -15.51
N PHE A 89 -17.16 14.35 -15.60
CA PHE A 89 -17.40 15.17 -14.41
C PHE A 89 -18.48 14.60 -13.47
N ILE A 90 -19.45 13.84 -13.99
CA ILE A 90 -20.49 13.17 -13.21
C ILE A 90 -19.89 12.11 -12.27
N ASN A 91 -18.73 11.53 -12.60
CA ASN A 91 -18.08 10.51 -11.80
C ASN A 91 -17.71 10.99 -10.40
N ARG A 92 -17.51 12.30 -10.23
CA ARG A 92 -17.32 12.92 -8.91
C ARG A 92 -18.52 12.67 -7.98
N PHE A 93 -19.73 12.63 -8.54
CA PHE A 93 -20.96 12.45 -7.77
C PHE A 93 -21.32 10.96 -7.58
N THR A 94 -20.91 10.10 -8.51
CA THR A 94 -21.17 8.64 -8.44
C THR A 94 -20.05 7.86 -7.75
N LYS A 95 -18.97 8.53 -7.33
CA LYS A 95 -17.78 7.91 -6.71
C LYS A 95 -17.14 6.82 -7.58
N ILE A 96 -17.28 6.93 -8.91
CA ILE A 96 -16.59 6.05 -9.84
C ILE A 96 -15.15 6.53 -9.95
N GLU A 97 -14.22 5.64 -9.63
CA GLU A 97 -12.79 5.94 -9.66
C GLU A 97 -12.25 5.93 -11.09
N LEU A 98 -11.49 6.95 -11.46
CA LEU A 98 -10.98 7.15 -12.82
C LEU A 98 -10.20 5.96 -13.39
N TYR A 99 -9.46 5.24 -12.56
CA TYR A 99 -8.68 4.09 -13.03
C TYR A 99 -9.57 2.97 -13.60
N LYS A 100 -10.81 2.82 -13.11
CA LYS A 100 -11.77 1.83 -13.64
C LYS A 100 -12.23 2.21 -15.05
N GLU A 101 -12.53 3.49 -15.25
CA GLU A 101 -12.88 4.04 -16.56
C GLU A 101 -11.72 3.92 -17.54
N LEU A 102 -10.51 4.32 -17.12
CA LEU A 102 -9.31 4.19 -17.95
C LEU A 102 -9.02 2.73 -18.32
N ARG A 103 -9.19 1.80 -17.38
CA ARG A 103 -9.07 0.36 -17.68
C ARG A 103 -10.04 -0.06 -18.77
N ASN A 104 -11.30 0.36 -18.68
CA ASN A 104 -12.31 0.06 -19.70
C ASN A 104 -11.96 0.70 -21.04
N THR A 105 -11.53 1.98 -21.05
CA THR A 105 -11.09 2.68 -22.26
C THR A 105 -9.91 1.96 -22.91
N PHE A 106 -8.87 1.61 -22.15
CA PHE A 106 -7.73 0.89 -22.71
C PHE A 106 -8.12 -0.50 -23.22
N ASN A 107 -9.00 -1.24 -22.53
CA ASN A 107 -9.48 -2.53 -23.01
C ASN A 107 -10.23 -2.39 -24.34
N SER A 108 -11.02 -1.33 -24.51
CA SER A 108 -11.69 -1.03 -25.78
C SER A 108 -10.70 -0.68 -26.89
N LEU A 109 -9.64 0.07 -26.59
CA LEU A 109 -8.62 0.44 -27.58
C LEU A 109 -7.74 -0.75 -27.98
N ASP A 110 -7.42 -1.64 -27.05
CA ASP A 110 -6.69 -2.88 -27.34
C ASP A 110 -7.47 -3.79 -28.31
N GLN A 111 -8.81 -3.77 -28.23
CA GLN A 111 -9.71 -4.51 -29.11
C GLN A 111 -10.01 -3.78 -30.42
N SER A 112 -9.36 -2.63 -30.67
CA SER A 112 -9.49 -1.91 -31.94
C SER A 112 -9.11 -2.79 -33.13
N PRO A 113 -9.87 -2.77 -34.24
CA PRO A 113 -9.49 -3.46 -35.47
C PRO A 113 -8.25 -2.83 -36.11
N ASP A 114 -7.96 -1.55 -35.80
CA ASP A 114 -6.70 -0.93 -36.20
C ASP A 114 -5.58 -1.36 -35.24
N ARG A 115 -4.67 -2.19 -35.77
CA ARG A 115 -3.53 -2.72 -35.02
C ARG A 115 -2.61 -1.62 -34.47
N ALA A 116 -2.45 -0.50 -35.19
CA ALA A 116 -1.61 0.61 -34.72
C ALA A 116 -2.24 1.29 -33.50
N VAL A 117 -3.57 1.44 -33.48
CA VAL A 117 -4.31 1.97 -32.31
C VAL A 117 -4.19 1.03 -31.11
N SER A 118 -4.39 -0.28 -31.33
CA SER A 118 -4.26 -1.31 -30.28
C SER A 118 -2.85 -1.32 -29.67
N VAL A 119 -1.81 -1.31 -30.51
CA VAL A 119 -0.42 -1.26 -30.06
C VAL A 119 -0.11 0.04 -29.30
N ALA A 120 -0.54 1.19 -29.83
CA ALA A 120 -0.34 2.47 -29.17
C ALA A 120 -1.01 2.56 -27.79
N ALA A 121 -2.22 2.00 -27.65
CA ALA A 121 -2.91 1.92 -26.38
C ALA A 121 -2.18 1.02 -25.37
N GLY A 122 -1.71 -0.16 -25.81
CA GLY A 122 -0.90 -1.07 -25.00
C GLY A 122 0.39 -0.40 -24.48
N LEU A 123 1.11 0.30 -25.36
CA LEU A 123 2.32 1.04 -25.01
C LEU A 123 2.06 2.21 -24.06
N LEU A 124 0.94 2.91 -24.23
CA LEU A 124 0.56 4.00 -23.33
C LEU A 124 0.18 3.47 -21.94
N ARG A 125 -0.56 2.36 -21.88
CA ARG A 125 -0.85 1.66 -20.62
C ARG A 125 0.46 1.21 -19.95
N HIS A 126 1.37 0.60 -20.72
CA HIS A 126 2.68 0.18 -20.24
C HIS A 126 3.49 1.35 -19.65
N SER A 127 3.61 2.45 -20.40
CA SER A 127 4.32 3.66 -19.95
C SER A 127 3.72 4.28 -18.69
N THR A 128 2.38 4.22 -18.57
CA THR A 128 1.65 4.69 -17.38
C THR A 128 2.05 3.87 -16.15
N VAL A 129 1.96 2.54 -16.22
CA VAL A 129 2.26 1.68 -15.06
C VAL A 129 3.75 1.64 -14.72
N ILE A 130 4.63 1.73 -15.72
CA ILE A 130 6.08 1.89 -15.48
C ILE A 130 6.35 3.21 -14.75
N HIS A 131 5.70 4.30 -15.14
CA HIS A 131 5.85 5.57 -14.43
C HIS A 131 5.35 5.48 -12.98
N MET A 132 4.20 4.83 -12.75
CA MET A 132 3.69 4.60 -11.40
C MET A 132 4.68 3.80 -10.55
N VAL A 133 5.28 2.74 -11.08
CA VAL A 133 6.19 1.88 -10.32
C VAL A 133 7.54 2.54 -10.10
N TYR A 134 8.17 3.09 -11.15
CA TYR A 134 9.55 3.53 -11.09
C TYR A 134 9.71 4.97 -10.60
N ASN A 135 8.74 5.85 -10.85
CA ASN A 135 8.89 7.30 -10.60
C ASN A 135 7.98 7.85 -9.50
N MET A 136 6.83 7.23 -9.21
CA MET A 136 5.92 7.72 -8.16
C MET A 136 6.16 7.09 -6.78
N LEU A 137 6.98 6.04 -6.73
CA LEU A 137 7.24 5.28 -5.51
C LEU A 137 8.69 5.46 -5.08
N PRO A 138 8.94 5.61 -3.77
CA PRO A 138 10.30 5.73 -3.26
C PRO A 138 11.13 4.49 -3.57
N ALA A 139 12.44 4.68 -3.72
CA ALA A 139 13.38 3.59 -3.87
C ALA A 139 13.93 3.19 -2.49
N GLY A 140 13.54 2.01 -2.02
CA GLY A 140 14.00 1.43 -0.76
C GLY A 140 14.92 0.22 -0.92
N ARG A 141 15.31 -0.31 0.23
CA ARG A 141 16.26 -1.44 0.38
C ARG A 141 15.60 -2.76 0.01
N GLY A 142 16.40 -3.74 -0.43
CA GLY A 142 15.92 -5.12 -0.58
C GLY A 142 15.83 -5.78 0.78
N VAL A 143 14.62 -5.94 1.32
CA VAL A 143 14.39 -6.54 2.64
C VAL A 143 13.70 -7.89 2.48
N ILE A 144 14.16 -8.88 3.24
CA ILE A 144 13.48 -10.15 3.40
C ILE A 144 12.73 -10.09 4.73
N TYR A 145 11.40 -10.17 4.67
CA TYR A 145 10.57 -10.29 5.85
C TYR A 145 10.29 -11.76 6.15
N ARG A 146 10.16 -12.07 7.43
CA ARG A 146 9.66 -13.34 7.92
C ARG A 146 8.31 -13.13 8.62
N PRO A 147 7.41 -14.11 8.56
CA PRO A 147 6.26 -14.11 9.44
C PRO A 147 6.73 -14.22 10.90
N ALA A 148 5.99 -13.63 11.83
CA ALA A 148 6.26 -13.77 13.26
C ALA A 148 6.03 -15.21 13.74
N ASN A 149 5.16 -15.97 13.06
CA ASN A 149 4.84 -17.35 13.38
C ASN A 149 4.22 -18.09 12.17
N LYS A 150 4.02 -19.40 12.28
CA LYS A 150 3.54 -20.27 11.19
C LYS A 150 2.11 -19.97 10.68
N GLU A 151 1.30 -19.28 11.47
CA GLU A 151 -0.10 -18.97 11.13
C GLU A 151 -0.27 -17.59 10.48
N GLU A 152 0.80 -16.78 10.47
CA GLU A 152 0.76 -15.44 9.94
C GLU A 152 0.89 -15.44 8.42
N THR A 153 -0.04 -14.76 7.75
CA THR A 153 -0.11 -14.73 6.29
C THR A 153 0.75 -13.65 5.66
N ILE A 154 1.11 -12.60 6.40
CA ILE A 154 1.91 -11.48 5.91
C ILE A 154 3.24 -11.44 6.66
N ALA A 155 4.34 -11.60 5.94
CA ALA A 155 5.68 -11.44 6.48
C ALA A 155 5.96 -9.95 6.75
N SER A 156 6.23 -9.61 8.01
CA SER A 156 6.39 -8.21 8.46
C SER A 156 7.59 -7.99 9.40
N ILE A 157 8.25 -9.06 9.87
CA ILE A 157 9.43 -8.94 10.73
C ILE A 157 10.67 -9.01 9.84
N PRO A 158 11.57 -8.02 9.82
CA PRO A 158 12.77 -8.11 8.99
C PRO A 158 13.72 -9.20 9.49
N ALA A 159 14.35 -9.93 8.58
CA ALA A 159 15.36 -10.94 8.92
C ALA A 159 16.63 -10.25 9.47
N SER A 160 17.08 -10.68 10.65
CA SER A 160 18.18 -10.06 11.43
C SER A 160 19.56 -10.12 10.76
N ASP A 161 19.76 -11.04 9.81
CA ASP A 161 21.06 -11.25 9.17
C ASP A 161 21.48 -10.10 8.22
N GLN A 162 20.58 -9.15 7.92
CA GLN A 162 20.87 -7.97 7.12
C GLN A 162 21.49 -6.80 7.91
N MET A 163 21.67 -6.92 9.24
CA MET A 163 22.33 -5.88 10.05
C MET A 163 23.84 -5.74 9.78
N ASN A 164 24.44 -6.64 9.00
CA ASN A 164 25.87 -6.64 8.68
C ASN A 164 26.27 -5.83 7.43
N ILE A 165 25.40 -4.95 6.91
CA ILE A 165 25.80 -4.08 5.79
C ILE A 165 26.40 -2.79 6.37
N GLN A 166 27.70 -2.85 6.72
CA GLN A 166 28.56 -1.69 6.95
C GLN A 166 28.71 -0.77 5.71
N SER A 167 28.09 -1.10 4.58
CA SER A 167 28.25 -0.43 3.28
C SER A 167 27.21 0.66 2.97
N ALA A 168 26.45 1.14 3.96
CA ALA A 168 25.29 2.04 3.74
C ALA A 168 25.43 3.43 4.38
N LEU A 169 26.63 3.87 4.76
CA LEU A 169 26.84 5.25 5.27
C LEU A 169 26.70 6.34 4.18
N THR A 170 26.41 5.97 2.92
CA THR A 170 26.35 6.90 1.76
C THR A 170 25.21 6.59 0.77
N ALA A 171 24.19 5.83 1.13
CA ALA A 171 23.11 5.51 0.19
C ALA A 171 22.21 6.73 -0.05
N ALA A 172 22.16 7.21 -1.30
CA ALA A 172 21.29 8.31 -1.75
C ALA A 172 19.78 8.07 -1.52
N SER A 173 19.38 6.85 -1.12
CA SER A 173 18.00 6.45 -0.81
C SER A 173 17.47 6.96 0.53
N ASP A 174 18.34 7.49 1.40
CA ASP A 174 17.94 7.93 2.74
C ASP A 174 17.28 9.34 2.75
N ALA A 175 17.06 9.94 1.57
CA ALA A 175 16.34 11.21 1.40
C ALA A 175 15.04 11.00 0.60
N ILE A 176 13.88 11.28 1.21
CA ILE A 176 12.64 11.52 0.47
C ILE A 176 12.75 12.92 -0.13
N ILE A 177 12.78 13.02 -1.45
CA ILE A 177 12.50 14.29 -2.14
C ILE A 177 10.97 14.39 -2.23
N GLU A 178 10.36 15.17 -1.34
CA GLU A 178 9.00 15.65 -1.56
C GLU A 178 9.05 16.72 -2.65
N GLU A 179 8.69 16.36 -3.89
CA GLU A 179 8.43 17.34 -4.95
C GLU A 179 7.09 18.04 -4.64
N ASN A 180 7.14 19.04 -3.74
CA ASN A 180 6.20 20.16 -3.63
C ASN A 180 6.72 21.17 -2.59
N GLY A 181 7.80 21.88 -2.91
CA GLY A 181 8.33 22.93 -2.07
C GLY A 181 9.58 23.56 -2.64
N THR A 182 9.50 24.85 -2.95
CA THR A 182 10.63 25.67 -3.38
C THR A 182 11.79 25.62 -2.38
N GLY A 183 12.99 25.26 -2.86
CA GLY A 183 14.25 25.74 -2.29
C GLY A 183 14.77 25.05 -1.02
N ALA A 184 15.69 24.11 -1.21
CA ALA A 184 17.01 23.99 -0.55
C ALA A 184 17.23 24.22 0.97
N GLU A 185 16.21 24.36 1.84
CA GLU A 185 16.44 24.66 3.28
C GLU A 185 15.70 23.78 4.30
N VAL A 186 15.08 22.66 3.92
CA VAL A 186 14.38 21.76 4.88
C VAL A 186 14.99 20.35 4.95
N ALA A 187 16.30 20.21 4.69
CA ALA A 187 17.04 18.97 4.97
C ALA A 187 17.45 18.85 6.45
N LYS A 188 16.54 19.16 7.40
CA LYS A 188 16.77 19.02 8.85
C LYS A 188 15.58 18.40 9.57
N ALA A 189 15.44 17.09 9.39
CA ALA A 189 14.92 16.20 10.41
C ALA A 189 15.61 14.82 10.27
N LEU A 190 16.93 14.78 10.51
CA LEU A 190 17.63 13.53 10.78
C LEU A 190 17.12 13.00 12.12
N VAL A 191 16.07 12.18 12.08
CA VAL A 191 15.69 11.30 13.20
C VAL A 191 16.94 10.50 13.57
N PRO A 192 17.32 10.39 14.85
CA PRO A 192 18.49 9.62 15.25
C PRO A 192 18.33 8.18 14.75
N PHE A 193 19.20 7.81 13.82
CA PHE A 193 19.11 6.56 13.08
C PHE A 193 19.35 5.38 14.05
N VAL A 194 18.29 4.70 14.49
CA VAL A 194 18.39 3.52 15.36
C VAL A 194 18.75 2.29 14.51
N PRO A 195 19.65 1.39 14.95
CA PRO A 195 20.00 0.18 14.19
C PRO A 195 18.81 -0.66 13.72
N TYR A 196 17.73 -0.72 14.52
CA TYR A 196 16.48 -1.40 14.17
C TYR A 196 15.87 -0.87 12.86
N ALA A 197 15.92 0.44 12.62
CA ALA A 197 15.37 1.05 11.41
C ALA A 197 16.11 0.62 10.13
N ARG A 198 17.38 0.18 10.23
CA ARG A 198 18.17 -0.27 9.06
C ARG A 198 17.59 -1.51 8.40
N ALA A 199 16.85 -2.30 9.17
CA ALA A 199 16.32 -3.58 8.75
C ALA A 199 15.08 -3.44 7.86
N PHE A 200 14.52 -2.23 7.71
CA PHE A 200 13.30 -1.97 6.95
C PHE A 200 13.56 -1.40 5.56
N TYR A 201 12.53 -1.51 4.71
CA TYR A 201 12.57 -1.06 3.32
C TYR A 201 12.96 0.41 3.21
N LEU A 202 12.32 1.28 4.00
CA LEU A 202 12.72 2.67 4.18
C LEU A 202 12.87 3.01 5.67
N PRO A 203 14.11 3.20 6.15
CA PRO A 203 14.36 3.51 7.55
C PRO A 203 13.62 4.75 8.06
N GLN A 204 13.42 5.77 7.20
CA GLN A 204 12.72 6.99 7.60
C GLN A 204 11.25 6.77 7.99
N TRP A 205 10.61 5.69 7.57
CA TRP A 205 9.22 5.38 7.95
C TRP A 205 9.11 4.61 9.27
N VAL A 206 10.23 4.30 9.93
CA VAL A 206 10.22 3.57 11.20
C VAL A 206 9.91 4.54 12.34
N ALA A 207 8.66 4.51 12.78
CA ALA A 207 8.16 5.32 13.89
C ALA A 207 8.30 4.63 15.25
N PHE A 208 8.39 3.30 15.27
CA PHE A 208 8.50 2.50 16.49
C PHE A 208 9.76 1.63 16.48
N GLY A 209 10.45 1.59 17.63
CA GLY A 209 11.64 0.78 17.84
C GLY A 209 11.35 -0.67 18.19
N GLU A 210 12.40 -1.44 18.44
CA GLU A 210 12.30 -2.89 18.68
C GLU A 210 11.47 -3.23 19.93
N LYS A 211 11.48 -2.36 20.94
CA LYS A 211 10.72 -2.56 22.19
C LYS A 211 9.36 -1.87 22.17
N GLY A 212 8.94 -1.34 21.02
CA GLY A 212 7.70 -0.60 20.87
C GLY A 212 7.78 0.86 21.34
N GLU A 213 8.97 1.38 21.60
CA GLU A 213 9.19 2.79 21.93
C GLU A 213 8.94 3.69 20.71
N LEU A 214 8.34 4.86 20.94
CA LEU A 214 8.15 5.87 19.90
C LEU A 214 9.49 6.52 19.56
N LEU A 215 9.90 6.45 18.29
CA LEU A 215 11.16 7.02 17.78
C LEU A 215 10.98 8.40 17.13
N VAL A 216 9.76 8.70 16.69
CA VAL A 216 9.35 10.00 16.12
C VAL A 216 8.86 10.95 17.22
N LYS A 217 8.63 12.22 16.86
CA LYS A 217 8.31 13.27 17.85
C LYS A 217 6.91 13.14 18.43
N SER A 218 5.98 12.54 17.68
CA SER A 218 4.59 12.40 18.12
C SER A 218 3.85 11.25 17.44
N LEU A 219 2.67 10.91 17.98
CA LEU A 219 1.78 9.90 17.38
C LEU A 219 1.23 10.35 16.03
N GLU A 220 1.03 11.65 15.83
CA GLU A 220 0.60 12.21 14.56
C GLU A 220 1.66 12.00 13.48
N GLU A 221 2.95 12.12 13.81
CA GLU A 221 4.04 11.82 12.88
C GLU A 221 4.10 10.32 12.54
N ALA A 222 3.89 9.44 13.53
CA ALA A 222 3.81 8.00 13.30
C ALA A 222 2.64 7.61 12.38
N ASP A 223 1.46 8.20 12.61
CA ASP A 223 0.27 7.98 11.78
C ASP A 223 0.46 8.56 10.37
N ALA A 224 1.13 9.70 10.23
CA ALA A 224 1.49 10.26 8.92
C ALA A 224 2.38 9.32 8.10
N HIS A 225 3.35 8.64 8.74
CA HIS A 225 4.17 7.62 8.07
C HIS A 225 3.32 6.45 7.57
N ILE A 226 2.37 5.97 8.38
CA ILE A 226 1.43 4.90 7.99
C ILE A 226 0.57 5.33 6.80
N ARG A 227 -0.01 6.55 6.84
CA ARG A 227 -0.79 7.10 5.72
C ARG A 227 0.03 7.24 4.44
N SER A 228 1.29 7.65 4.57
CA SER A 228 2.20 7.73 3.43
C SER A 228 2.42 6.35 2.81
N MET A 229 2.67 5.32 3.62
CA MET A 229 2.82 3.94 3.16
C MET A 229 1.54 3.41 2.49
N GLN A 230 0.37 3.67 3.07
CA GLN A 230 -0.93 3.31 2.49
C GLN A 230 -1.11 3.93 1.10
N ARG A 231 -0.83 5.22 0.95
CA ARG A 231 -0.90 5.93 -0.34
C ARG A 231 0.02 5.29 -1.39
N PHE A 232 1.22 4.87 -1.01
CA PHE A 232 2.12 4.17 -1.93
C PHE A 232 1.65 2.75 -2.28
N MET A 233 1.02 2.04 -1.34
CA MET A 233 0.36 0.76 -1.64
C MET A 233 -0.81 0.92 -2.61
N GLU A 234 -1.56 2.02 -2.53
CA GLU A 234 -2.63 2.33 -3.49
C GLU A 234 -2.10 2.56 -4.91
N VAL A 235 -0.93 3.20 -5.08
CA VAL A 235 -0.28 3.37 -6.38
C VAL A 235 0.01 2.00 -7.01
N LEU A 236 0.60 1.07 -6.24
CA LEU A 236 0.88 -0.29 -6.71
C LEU A 236 -0.39 -1.06 -7.07
N PHE A 237 -1.43 -0.95 -6.23
CA PHE A 237 -2.73 -1.57 -6.51
C PHE A 237 -3.33 -1.07 -7.82
N LYS A 238 -3.35 0.26 -8.03
CA LYS A 238 -3.86 0.88 -9.25
C LYS A 238 -3.02 0.50 -10.47
N ALA A 239 -1.70 0.36 -10.34
CA ALA A 239 -0.82 -0.11 -11.42
C ALA A 239 -1.19 -1.53 -11.88
N VAL A 240 -1.33 -2.49 -10.96
CA VAL A 240 -1.76 -3.87 -11.29
C VAL A 240 -3.20 -3.91 -11.81
N ALA A 241 -4.08 -3.07 -11.29
CA ALA A 241 -5.46 -3.00 -11.78
C ALA A 241 -5.53 -2.53 -13.25
N LEU A 242 -4.63 -1.65 -13.68
CA LEU A 242 -4.52 -1.19 -15.07
C LEU A 242 -3.83 -2.22 -15.97
N ALA A 243 -2.70 -2.76 -15.53
CA ALA A 243 -1.89 -3.71 -16.28
C ALA A 243 -1.47 -4.88 -15.39
N PRO A 244 -2.24 -5.98 -15.34
CA PRO A 244 -1.97 -7.09 -14.43
C PRO A 244 -0.56 -7.68 -14.56
N TYR A 245 0.03 -7.64 -15.76
CA TYR A 245 1.38 -8.15 -16.01
C TYR A 245 2.46 -7.41 -15.22
N ILE A 246 2.25 -6.16 -14.78
CA ILE A 246 3.27 -5.41 -14.04
C ILE A 246 3.65 -6.09 -12.72
N SER A 247 2.83 -7.01 -12.22
CA SER A 247 3.19 -7.81 -11.04
C SER A 247 4.42 -8.69 -11.22
N THR A 248 4.82 -8.99 -12.46
CA THR A 248 6.02 -9.78 -12.77
C THR A 248 7.29 -8.93 -12.83
N ASP A 249 7.16 -7.60 -12.86
CA ASP A 249 8.30 -6.69 -12.81
C ASP A 249 9.05 -6.85 -11.48
N PRO A 250 10.38 -7.04 -11.49
CA PRO A 250 11.18 -7.23 -10.28
C PRO A 250 11.09 -6.03 -9.34
N GLU A 251 11.07 -4.80 -9.87
CA GLU A 251 11.02 -3.59 -9.03
C GLU A 251 9.64 -3.42 -8.40
N TYR A 252 8.56 -3.69 -9.12
CA TYR A 252 7.20 -3.78 -8.56
C TYR A 252 7.16 -4.76 -7.38
N SER A 253 7.67 -5.97 -7.57
CA SER A 253 7.65 -7.02 -6.54
C SER A 253 8.44 -6.61 -5.30
N LYS A 254 9.64 -6.05 -5.51
CA LYS A 254 10.50 -5.52 -4.44
C LYS A 254 9.82 -4.38 -3.68
N LYS A 255 9.25 -3.40 -4.38
CA LYS A 255 8.52 -2.26 -3.80
C LYS A 255 7.31 -2.71 -3.00
N ARG A 256 6.47 -3.57 -3.60
CA ARG A 256 5.27 -4.12 -2.95
C ARG A 256 5.61 -4.87 -1.68
N TYR A 257 6.55 -5.82 -1.76
CA TYR A 257 6.92 -6.64 -0.61
C TYR A 257 7.59 -5.80 0.50
N GLY A 258 8.50 -4.92 0.11
CA GLY A 258 9.20 -3.97 0.96
C GLY A 258 8.25 -3.11 1.80
N MET A 259 7.32 -2.43 1.11
CA MET A 259 6.38 -1.51 1.74
C MET A 259 5.27 -2.23 2.52
N LEU A 260 4.75 -3.36 2.01
CA LEU A 260 3.70 -4.12 2.71
C LEU A 260 4.18 -4.65 4.07
N GLY A 261 5.37 -5.27 4.11
CA GLY A 261 5.92 -5.79 5.36
C GLY A 261 6.16 -4.68 6.39
N GLN A 262 6.68 -3.53 5.93
CA GLN A 262 6.90 -2.37 6.78
C GLN A 262 5.59 -1.73 7.28
N LEU A 263 4.60 -1.58 6.40
CA LEU A 263 3.30 -1.01 6.73
C LEU A 263 2.59 -1.85 7.81
N VAL A 264 2.54 -3.17 7.63
CA VAL A 264 1.96 -4.08 8.63
C VAL A 264 2.71 -3.99 9.96
N ASN A 265 4.05 -3.98 9.92
CA ASN A 265 4.86 -3.89 11.12
C ASN A 265 4.59 -2.60 11.91
N GLN A 266 4.70 -1.44 11.25
CA GLN A 266 4.56 -0.14 11.89
C GLN A 266 3.11 0.17 12.27
N GLY A 267 2.14 -0.27 11.46
CA GLY A 267 0.72 -0.17 11.76
C GLY A 267 0.33 -0.93 13.02
N ARG A 268 0.81 -2.18 13.17
CA ARG A 268 0.60 -2.95 14.39
C ARG A 268 1.33 -2.36 15.59
N ALA A 269 2.55 -1.86 15.40
CA ALA A 269 3.29 -1.19 16.47
C ALA A 269 2.55 0.05 17.00
N LEU A 270 1.91 0.84 16.12
CA LEU A 270 1.04 1.95 16.52
C LEU A 270 -0.12 1.47 17.39
N ALA A 271 -0.84 0.43 16.97
CA ALA A 271 -1.97 -0.11 17.73
C ALA A 271 -1.53 -0.65 19.12
N ILE A 272 -0.36 -1.28 19.20
CA ILE A 272 0.23 -1.77 20.46
C ILE A 272 0.54 -0.58 21.38
N TYR A 273 1.20 0.45 20.86
CA TYR A 273 1.54 1.64 21.63
C TYR A 273 0.28 2.33 22.17
N GLN A 274 -0.74 2.52 21.34
CA GLN A 274 -2.02 3.10 21.76
C GLN A 274 -2.73 2.24 22.81
N THR A 275 -2.65 0.91 22.69
CA THR A 275 -3.21 -0.01 23.70
C THR A 275 -2.51 0.15 25.06
N GLN A 276 -1.18 0.33 25.08
CA GLN A 276 -0.43 0.59 26.30
C GLN A 276 -0.79 1.95 26.93
N ASP A 277 -1.06 2.97 26.12
CA ASP A 277 -1.56 4.25 26.60
C ASP A 277 -2.96 4.11 27.21
N ILE A 278 -3.88 3.38 26.55
CA ILE A 278 -5.21 3.06 27.09
C ILE A 278 -5.09 2.38 28.47
N ILE A 279 -4.23 1.37 28.61
CA ILE A 279 -3.97 0.69 29.89
C ILE A 279 -3.53 1.70 30.96
N THR A 280 -2.56 2.54 30.62
CA THR A 280 -2.00 3.56 31.53
C THR A 280 -3.07 4.55 31.99
N GLN A 281 -3.92 5.02 31.06
CA GLN A 281 -5.01 5.93 31.35
C GLN A 281 -6.08 5.28 32.23
N ILE A 282 -6.47 4.03 31.98
CA ILE A 282 -7.42 3.31 32.83
C ILE A 282 -6.87 3.19 34.25
N LYS A 283 -5.62 2.73 34.42
CA LYS A 283 -4.98 2.60 35.75
C LYS A 283 -4.92 3.93 36.49
N LYS A 284 -4.59 5.03 35.79
CA LYS A 284 -4.61 6.38 36.37
C LYS A 284 -6.02 6.79 36.81
N ARG A 285 -7.02 6.59 35.96
CA ARG A 285 -8.42 6.95 36.26
C ARG A 285 -8.99 6.11 37.40
N ALA A 286 -8.67 4.82 37.46
CA ALA A 286 -9.04 3.92 38.56
C ALA A 286 -8.54 4.44 39.91
N LYS A 287 -7.26 4.84 40.00
CA LYS A 287 -6.66 5.40 41.23
C LYS A 287 -7.36 6.68 41.69
N THR A 288 -7.88 7.49 40.78
CA THR A 288 -8.63 8.72 41.09
C THR A 288 -10.12 8.50 41.36
N GLY A 289 -10.63 7.26 41.27
CA GLY A 289 -12.04 6.94 41.43
C GLY A 289 -12.96 7.46 40.31
N SER A 290 -12.39 7.97 39.20
CA SER A 290 -13.15 8.58 38.10
C SER A 290 -13.81 7.57 37.14
N LEU A 291 -13.62 6.27 37.37
CA LEU A 291 -14.22 5.18 36.60
C LEU A 291 -15.56 4.67 37.16
N ASN A 292 -16.00 5.15 38.33
CA ASN A 292 -17.23 4.69 39.00
C ASN A 292 -18.54 5.15 38.32
N ARG A 293 -18.46 5.53 37.04
CA ARG A 293 -19.57 6.06 36.21
C ARG A 293 -19.75 5.34 34.88
N GLY A 294 -18.97 4.28 34.63
CA GLY A 294 -18.94 3.57 33.36
C GLY A 294 -17.56 3.65 32.68
N LEU A 295 -17.27 2.64 31.85
CA LEU A 295 -16.06 2.53 31.06
C LEU A 295 -16.37 1.83 29.74
N SER A 296 -16.12 2.52 28.64
CA SER A 296 -16.09 1.97 27.29
C SER A 296 -14.70 2.18 26.70
N LEU A 297 -14.21 1.20 25.94
CA LEU A 297 -12.92 1.28 25.26
C LEU A 297 -13.16 1.29 23.75
N SER A 298 -12.46 2.17 23.06
CA SER A 298 -12.20 2.01 21.63
C SER A 298 -10.77 1.46 21.52
N LEU A 299 -10.65 0.18 21.18
CA LEU A 299 -9.37 -0.51 21.03
C LEU A 299 -8.92 -0.41 19.57
N PRO A 300 -7.87 0.38 19.26
CA PRO A 300 -7.34 0.43 17.91
C PRO A 300 -6.63 -0.88 17.57
N TYR A 301 -6.81 -1.36 16.34
CA TYR A 301 -6.06 -2.49 15.80
C TYR A 301 -5.70 -2.21 14.34
N PHE A 302 -4.56 -2.74 13.89
CA PHE A 302 -4.23 -2.69 12.47
C PHE A 302 -4.90 -3.87 11.74
N ASP A 303 -5.76 -3.55 10.79
CA ASP A 303 -6.40 -4.52 9.92
C ASP A 303 -5.43 -4.87 8.78
N ASP A 304 -4.91 -6.09 8.77
CA ASP A 304 -3.94 -6.54 7.78
C ASP A 304 -4.58 -6.81 6.40
N GLN A 305 -5.90 -6.91 6.32
CA GLN A 305 -6.64 -7.06 5.07
C GLN A 305 -6.86 -5.71 4.40
N ASP A 306 -7.35 -4.73 5.17
CA ASP A 306 -7.63 -3.38 4.68
C ASP A 306 -6.40 -2.45 4.75
N LEU A 307 -5.32 -2.89 5.41
CA LEU A 307 -4.06 -2.17 5.64
C LEU A 307 -4.26 -0.81 6.35
N ARG A 308 -5.14 -0.76 7.35
CA ARG A 308 -5.47 0.47 8.09
C ARG A 308 -5.78 0.24 9.56
N ILE A 309 -5.69 1.30 10.35
CA ILE A 309 -6.18 1.28 11.74
C ILE A 309 -7.71 1.29 11.72
N ASN A 310 -8.29 0.30 12.37
CA ASN A 310 -9.71 0.20 12.68
C ASN A 310 -9.89 0.16 14.21
N GLU A 311 -11.12 0.31 14.67
CA GLU A 311 -11.46 0.34 16.10
C GLU A 311 -12.39 -0.82 16.47
N SER A 312 -12.12 -1.48 17.60
CA SER A 312 -13.05 -2.40 18.25
C SER A 312 -13.63 -1.76 19.51
N ASN A 313 -14.95 -1.64 19.56
CA ASN A 313 -15.66 -1.03 20.68
C ASN A 313 -15.98 -2.08 21.74
N ILE A 314 -15.45 -1.88 22.95
CA ILE A 314 -15.62 -2.79 24.08
C ILE A 314 -16.34 -2.06 25.20
N GLU A 315 -17.54 -2.51 25.54
CA GLU A 315 -18.25 -2.04 26.73
C GLU A 315 -17.74 -2.81 27.95
N VAL A 316 -17.13 -2.10 28.91
CA VAL A 316 -16.56 -2.72 30.13
C VAL A 316 -17.51 -2.56 31.31
N ILE A 317 -17.99 -1.35 31.54
CA ILE A 317 -18.98 -1.03 32.56
C ILE A 317 -20.01 -0.10 31.89
N PRO A 318 -21.31 -0.46 31.89
CA PRO A 318 -22.33 0.43 31.36
C PRO A 318 -22.38 1.73 32.16
N ALA A 319 -22.92 2.79 31.55
CA ALA A 319 -23.09 4.06 32.24
C ALA A 319 -23.98 3.89 33.48
N GLY A 320 -23.47 4.25 34.66
CA GLY A 320 -24.16 4.04 35.93
C GLY A 320 -23.26 4.15 37.16
N ARG A 321 -23.83 4.06 38.37
CA ARG A 321 -23.07 4.13 39.64
C ARG A 321 -22.49 2.77 40.03
N ILE A 322 -21.71 2.17 39.14
CA ILE A 322 -21.05 0.88 39.39
C ILE A 322 -19.60 1.18 39.79
N MET A 323 -19.17 0.68 40.95
CA MET A 323 -17.79 0.81 41.40
C MET A 323 -16.86 0.05 40.46
N PHE A 324 -15.81 0.70 39.96
CA PHE A 324 -14.83 0.05 39.11
C PHE A 324 -14.03 -1.00 39.89
N VAL A 325 -13.90 -2.20 39.31
CA VAL A 325 -12.96 -3.23 39.74
C VAL A 325 -12.23 -3.81 38.51
N PRO A 326 -10.92 -4.11 38.59
CA PRO A 326 -10.13 -4.63 37.47
C PRO A 326 -10.75 -5.85 36.77
N ALA A 327 -11.44 -6.71 37.52
CA ALA A 327 -12.15 -7.89 37.00
C ALA A 327 -13.18 -7.57 35.91
N PHE A 328 -13.74 -6.35 35.87
CA PHE A 328 -14.63 -5.94 34.79
C PHE A 328 -13.90 -5.80 33.46
N VAL A 329 -12.67 -5.27 33.46
CA VAL A 329 -11.84 -5.19 32.24
C VAL A 329 -11.52 -6.60 31.74
N ILE A 330 -11.06 -7.49 32.63
CA ILE A 330 -10.74 -8.89 32.29
C ILE A 330 -11.96 -9.58 31.66
N ARG A 331 -13.14 -9.46 32.28
CA ARG A 331 -14.38 -10.06 31.75
C ARG A 331 -14.73 -9.52 30.36
N ALA A 332 -14.69 -8.20 30.17
CA ALA A 332 -15.05 -7.57 28.90
C ALA A 332 -14.08 -7.97 27.78
N VAL A 333 -12.77 -8.00 28.09
CA VAL A 333 -11.71 -8.43 27.17
C VAL A 333 -11.88 -9.90 26.77
N ARG A 334 -12.15 -10.81 27.72
CA ARG A 334 -12.43 -12.22 27.42
C ARG A 334 -13.67 -12.40 26.55
N GLN A 335 -14.73 -11.64 26.83
CA GLN A 335 -15.94 -11.65 26.00
C GLN A 335 -15.66 -11.19 24.58
N GLU A 336 -14.87 -10.12 24.41
CA GLU A 336 -14.48 -9.64 23.09
C GLU A 336 -13.56 -10.63 22.38
N ALA A 337 -12.61 -11.25 23.08
CA ALA A 337 -11.72 -12.27 22.55
C ALA A 337 -12.49 -13.48 21.99
N MET A 338 -13.55 -13.92 22.67
CA MET A 338 -14.44 -14.96 22.15
C MET A 338 -15.12 -14.54 20.83
N LYS A 339 -15.64 -13.31 20.73
CA LYS A 339 -16.23 -12.82 19.48
C LYS A 339 -15.20 -12.78 18.36
N VAL A 340 -14.03 -12.19 18.61
CA VAL A 340 -12.94 -12.08 17.63
C VAL A 340 -12.48 -13.45 17.15
N SER A 341 -12.40 -14.44 18.05
CA SER A 341 -12.01 -15.80 17.70
C SER A 341 -12.95 -16.49 16.70
N GLN A 342 -14.25 -16.14 16.75
CA GLN A 342 -15.31 -16.71 15.93
C GLN A 342 -15.65 -15.84 14.70
N ASP A 343 -15.16 -14.60 14.64
CA ASP A 343 -15.45 -13.69 13.53
C ASP A 343 -14.68 -14.10 12.26
N THR A 344 -15.43 -14.63 11.30
CA THR A 344 -14.91 -15.10 10.01
C THR A 344 -14.62 -13.96 9.03
N ARG A 345 -15.03 -12.73 9.35
CA ARG A 345 -14.70 -11.54 8.53
C ARG A 345 -13.23 -11.15 8.65
N PHE A 346 -12.60 -11.44 9.78
CA PHE A 346 -11.17 -11.19 9.96
C PHE A 346 -10.34 -12.30 9.32
N ASN A 347 -9.32 -11.89 8.56
CA ASN A 347 -8.27 -12.82 8.16
C ASN A 347 -7.49 -13.33 9.40
N PRO A 348 -6.82 -14.49 9.32
CA PRO A 348 -6.13 -15.08 10.47
C PRO A 348 -5.10 -14.15 11.13
N SER A 349 -4.43 -13.34 10.32
CA SER A 349 -3.40 -12.40 10.73
C SER A 349 -3.94 -11.26 11.60
N THR A 350 -5.01 -10.60 11.14
CA THR A 350 -5.73 -9.52 11.85
C THR A 350 -6.34 -10.06 13.13
N ARG A 351 -6.97 -11.24 13.07
CA ARG A 351 -7.54 -11.90 14.25
C ARG A 351 -6.47 -12.11 15.32
N LYS A 352 -5.30 -12.61 14.93
CA LYS A 352 -4.19 -12.86 15.85
C LYS A 352 -3.65 -11.56 16.46
N HIS A 353 -3.50 -10.51 15.65
CA HIS A 353 -3.08 -9.21 16.14
C HIS A 353 -4.07 -8.65 17.17
N LEU A 354 -5.38 -8.69 16.88
CA LEU A 354 -6.41 -8.23 17.80
C LEU A 354 -6.44 -9.05 19.09
N MET A 355 -6.30 -10.38 19.00
CA MET A 355 -6.16 -11.25 20.18
C MET A 355 -4.93 -10.91 21.02
N TYR A 356 -3.81 -10.53 20.40
CA TYR A 356 -2.62 -10.07 21.10
C TYR A 356 -2.88 -8.77 21.89
N LEU A 357 -3.57 -7.79 21.29
CA LEU A 357 -3.94 -6.53 21.97
C LEU A 357 -4.88 -6.76 23.15
N LEU A 358 -5.88 -7.64 22.97
CA LEU A 358 -6.78 -8.06 24.05
C LEU A 358 -5.99 -8.73 25.18
N ASN A 359 -5.05 -9.62 24.87
CA ASN A 359 -4.19 -10.25 25.87
C ASN A 359 -3.30 -9.23 26.61
N LEU A 360 -2.83 -8.16 25.95
CA LEU A 360 -2.11 -7.08 26.65
C LEU A 360 -2.98 -6.39 27.70
N LEU A 361 -4.24 -6.10 27.37
CA LEU A 361 -5.21 -5.55 28.32
C LEU A 361 -5.45 -6.51 29.48
N GLU A 362 -5.73 -7.79 29.21
CA GLU A 362 -5.99 -8.80 30.23
C GLU A 362 -4.84 -8.92 31.24
N ASN A 363 -3.61 -9.15 30.77
CA ASN A 363 -2.44 -9.30 31.62
C ASN A 363 -2.16 -8.05 32.48
N ALA A 364 -2.45 -6.87 31.95
CA ALA A 364 -2.25 -5.62 32.67
C ALA A 364 -3.17 -5.46 33.89
N PHE A 365 -4.33 -6.13 33.91
CA PHE A 365 -5.30 -6.07 35.02
C PHE A 365 -5.37 -7.37 35.84
N GLU A 366 -4.87 -8.50 35.34
CA GLU A 366 -4.67 -9.71 36.15
C GLU A 366 -3.63 -9.47 37.26
N SER A 367 -2.56 -8.73 36.96
CA SER A 367 -1.50 -8.38 37.93
C SER A 367 -1.93 -7.43 39.06
N GLU A 368 -3.17 -6.92 39.03
CA GLU A 368 -3.75 -6.05 40.06
C GLU A 368 -4.91 -6.72 40.83
N SER A 369 -5.24 -7.97 40.48
CA SER A 369 -6.25 -8.81 41.14
C SER A 369 -5.59 -9.70 42.19
#